data_AF-A0A357YD50-F1
#
_entry.id   AF-A0A357YD50-F1
#
_cell.length_a   1.000
_cell.length_b   1.000
_cell.length_c   1.000
_cell.angle_alpha   90.00
_cell.angle_beta   90.00
_cell.angle_gamma   90.00
#
_symmetry.space_group_name_H-M   'P 1'
#
loop_
_entity.id
_entity.type
_entity.pdbx_description
1 polymer ?
#
loop_
_entity_poly.entity_id
_entity_poly.type
_entity_poly.pdbx_seq_one_letter_code
_entity_poly.pdbx_strand_id
1 'polypeptide(L)' 'MSKCIAILTGGGDCPGLNPAIRGCVYGAEKYGYECVGITDGWKGLVEGTTTPLSREITEYIIMKG' A
#
# COMPACT_ATOMS: atom_id res chain seq x y z
N MET A 1 11.50 -6.91 16.73
CA MET A 1 11.14 -5.82 15.81
C MET A 1 10.13 -6.36 14.81
N SER A 2 9.01 -5.67 14.63
CA SER A 2 8.09 -5.95 13.51
C SER A 2 8.79 -5.59 12.20
N LYS A 3 8.60 -6.38 11.14
CA LYS A 3 9.09 -6.04 9.80
C LYS A 3 8.03 -5.17 9.12
N CYS A 4 8.49 -4.16 8.37
CA CYS A 4 7.62 -3.24 7.64
C CYS A 4 7.82 -3.41 6.13
N ILE A 5 6.74 -3.42 5.36
CA ILE A 5 6.73 -3.45 3.90
C ILE A 5 6.16 -2.12 3.39
N ALA A 6 6.91 -1.44 2.52
CA ALA A 6 6.43 -0.28 1.80
C ALA A 6 5.89 -0.68 0.42
N ILE A 7 4.71 -0.19 0.06
CA ILE A 7 4.02 -0.47 -1.20
C ILE A 7 3.93 0.82 -2.01
N LEU A 8 4.34 0.78 -3.27
CA LEU A 8 4.19 1.88 -4.22
C LEU A 8 3.62 1.35 -5.54
N THR A 9 2.86 2.18 -6.24
CA THR A 9 2.45 1.92 -7.62
C THR A 9 3.25 2.84 -8.55
N GLY A 10 3.94 2.25 -9.52
CA GLY A 10 4.76 2.99 -10.49
C GLY A 10 4.12 2.92 -11.88
N GLY A 11 4.17 4.04 -12.62
CA GLY A 11 3.58 4.13 -13.96
C GLY A 11 2.18 4.75 -13.95
N GLY A 12 1.38 4.41 -14.97
CA GLY A 12 0.00 4.89 -15.09
C GLY A 12 -0.97 4.11 -14.18
N ASP A 13 -2.07 4.75 -13.82
CA ASP A 13 -3.15 4.14 -13.04
C ASP A 13 -3.92 3.12 -13.89
N CYS A 14 -4.40 2.04 -13.27
CA CYS A 14 -5.22 1.03 -13.93
C CYS A 14 -6.23 0.37 -12.97
N PRO A 15 -7.37 -0.11 -13.50
CA PRO A 15 -8.31 -0.88 -12.70
C PRO A 15 -7.61 -2.11 -12.11
N GLY A 16 -7.65 -2.24 -10.79
CA GLY A 16 -7.06 -3.38 -10.06
C GLY A 16 -5.91 -3.02 -9.12
N LEU A 17 -5.36 -1.80 -9.17
CA LEU A 17 -4.28 -1.40 -8.24
C LEU A 17 -4.75 -1.41 -6.78
N ASN A 18 -5.92 -0.87 -6.47
CA ASN A 18 -6.46 -0.89 -5.09
C ASN A 18 -6.70 -2.32 -4.57
N PRO A 19 -7.33 -3.23 -5.33
CA PRO A 19 -7.36 -4.66 -5.00
C PRO A 19 -5.99 -5.31 -4.78
N ALA A 20 -4.99 -4.98 -5.59
CA ALA A 20 -3.63 -5.50 -5.43
C ALA A 20 -2.97 -5.01 -4.13
N ILE A 21 -3.08 -3.71 -3.82
CA ILE A 21 -2.60 -3.12 -2.56
C ILE A 21 -3.26 -3.83 -1.37
N ARG A 22 -4.59 -4.02 -1.40
CA ARG A 22 -5.33 -4.74 -0.37
C ARG A 22 -4.82 -6.18 -0.18
N GLY A 23 -4.59 -6.90 -1.28
CA GLY A 23 -4.04 -8.25 -1.25
C GLY A 23 -2.69 -8.33 -0.55
N CYS A 24 -1.80 -7.38 -0.83
CA CYS A 24 -0.50 -7.28 -0.17
C CYS A 24 -0.63 -7.03 1.34
N VAL A 25 -1.48 -6.09 1.76
CA VAL A 25 -1.72 -5.77 3.18
C VAL A 25 -2.27 -6.99 3.93
N TYR A 26 -3.29 -7.64 3.37
CA TYR A 26 -3.90 -8.83 3.98
C TYR A 26 -2.91 -9.99 4.07
N GLY A 27 -2.01 -10.13 3.09
CA GLY A 27 -0.92 -11.10 3.12
C GLY A 27 0.11 -10.79 4.21
N ALA A 28 0.58 -9.55 4.27
CA ALA A 28 1.59 -9.09 5.22
C ALA A 28 1.16 -9.28 6.67
N GLU A 29 -0.09 -8.96 7.01
CA GLU A 29 -0.61 -9.12 8.36
C GLU A 29 -0.63 -10.58 8.83
N LYS A 30 -0.82 -11.56 7.92
CA LYS A 30 -0.74 -12.99 8.28
C LYS A 30 0.66 -13.39 8.79
N TYR A 31 1.68 -12.62 8.42
CA TYR A 31 3.06 -12.80 8.89
C TYR A 31 3.43 -11.82 10.02
N GLY A 32 2.46 -11.04 10.53
CA GLY A 32 2.71 -10.02 11.56
C GLY A 32 3.54 -8.85 11.06
N TYR A 33 3.49 -8.54 9.75
CA TYR A 33 4.20 -7.42 9.16
C TYR A 33 3.29 -6.19 9.09
N GLU A 34 3.90 -5.02 9.27
CA GLU A 34 3.24 -3.73 9.06
C GLU A 34 3.37 -3.29 7.60
N CYS A 35 2.41 -2.50 7.12
CA CYS A 35 2.45 -1.94 5.77
C CYS A 35 2.35 -0.42 5.78
N VAL A 36 3.10 0.20 4.87
CA VAL A 36 2.98 1.63 4.54
C VAL A 36 2.84 1.79 3.03
N GLY A 37 2.08 2.77 2.60
CA GLY A 37 1.95 3.19 1.21
C GLY A 37 2.88 4.36 0.95
N ILE A 38 3.66 4.29 -0.13
CA ILE A 38 4.41 5.43 -0.64
C ILE A 38 3.51 6.18 -1.62
N THR A 39 3.27 7.46 -1.34
CA THR A 39 2.40 8.30 -2.18
C THR A 39 3.16 8.81 -3.41
N ASP A 40 2.47 9.17 -4.49
CA ASP A 40 3.07 9.73 -5.72
C ASP A 40 4.19 8.85 -6.34
N GLY A 41 4.08 7.52 -6.18
CA GLY A 41 4.97 6.54 -6.79
C GLY A 41 6.45 6.77 -6.46
N TRP A 42 7.29 6.82 -7.49
CA TRP A 42 8.74 7.00 -7.31
C TRP A 42 9.12 8.34 -6.67
N LYS A 43 8.32 9.40 -6.89
CA LYS A 43 8.60 10.71 -6.30
C LYS A 43 8.51 10.64 -4.77
N GLY A 44 7.42 10.08 -4.23
CA GLY A 44 7.28 9.96 -2.78
C GLY A 44 8.29 9.01 -2.16
N LEU A 45 8.84 8.03 -2.91
CA LEU A 45 9.95 7.22 -2.42
C LEU A 45 11.20 8.07 -2.20
N VAL A 46 11.55 8.95 -3.16
CA VAL A 46 12.69 9.86 -3.04
C VAL A 46 12.49 10.87 -1.90
N GLU A 47 11.26 11.35 -1.73
CA GLU A 47 10.91 12.33 -0.70
C GLU A 47 10.66 11.70 0.69
N GLY A 48 10.56 10.37 0.77
CA GLY A 48 10.26 9.65 2.01
C GLY A 48 8.82 9.80 2.48
N THR A 49 7.89 10.17 1.60
CA THR A 49 6.49 10.41 1.92
C THR A 49 5.73 9.10 1.98
N THR A 50 5.29 8.73 3.19
CA THR A 50 4.55 7.48 3.43
C THR A 50 3.28 7.71 4.22
N THR A 51 2.31 6.82 4.06
CA THR A 51 1.08 6.75 4.85
C THR A 51 0.88 5.34 5.38
N PRO A 52 0.31 5.14 6.58
CA PRO A 52 -0.03 3.81 7.06
C PRO A 52 -0.99 3.09 6.11
N LEU A 53 -0.82 1.77 5.95
CA LEU A 53 -1.79 0.90 5.30
C LEU A 53 -2.29 -0.16 6.29
N SER A 54 -3.60 -0.23 6.44
CA SER A 54 -4.30 -1.20 7.30
C SER A 54 -5.49 -1.81 6.56
N ARG A 55 -6.11 -2.83 7.13
CA ARG A 55 -7.37 -3.38 6.59
C ARG A 55 -8.42 -2.31 6.36
N GLU A 56 -8.62 -1.45 7.34
CA GLU A 56 -9.65 -0.41 7.30
C GLU A 56 -9.40 0.56 6.15
N ILE A 57 -8.14 0.97 5.97
CA ILE A 57 -7.73 1.85 4.86
C ILE A 57 -7.92 1.15 3.52
N THR A 58 -7.48 -0.11 3.40
CA THR A 58 -7.59 -0.86 2.15
C THR A 58 -9.04 -1.21 1.77
N GLU A 59 -9.93 -1.36 2.75
CA GLU A 59 -11.37 -1.55 2.52
C GLU A 59 -12.03 -0.25 2.05
N TYR A 60 -11.59 0.91 2.55
CA TYR A 60 -12.09 2.21 2.09
C TYR A 60 -11.72 2.54 0.63
N ILE A 61 -10.56 2.07 0.15
CA ILE A 61 -10.08 2.37 -1.21
C ILE A 61 -10.48 1.31 -2.25
N ILE A 62 -10.98 0.14 -1.84
CA ILE A 62 -11.17 -1.01 -2.74
C ILE A 62 -12.10 -0.73 -3.93
N MET A 63 -13.10 0.13 -3.74
CA MET A 63 -14.07 0.54 -4.76
C MET A 63 -13.73 1.88 -5.43
N LYS A 64 -12.52 2.42 -5.19
CA LYS A 64 -12.05 3.66 -5.81
C LYS A 64 -11.20 3.34 -7.03
N GLY A 65 -11.25 4.21 -8.04
CA GLY A 65 -10.58 4.05 -9.33
C GLY A 65 -11.51 4.41 -10.47
#